data_AF-A0A935SJU6-F1
#
_entry.id   AF-A0A935SJU6-F1
#
_cell.length_a   1.000
_cell.length_b   1.000
_cell.length_c   1.000
_cell.angle_alpha   90.00
_cell.angle_beta   90.00
_cell.angle_gamma   90.00
#
_symmetry.space_group_name_H-M   'P 1'
#
loop_
_entity.id
_entity.type
_entity.pdbx_description
1 polymer ?
#
loop_
_entity_poly.entity_id
_entity_poly.type
_entity_poly.pdbx_seq_one_letter_code
_entity_poly.pdbx_strand_id
1 'polypeptide(L)'
;MVLNAGIAARQAKREDDAVQYYTRLADANLAAPTYLEVYQFLVDYFERKNDYTKMQVYLDKGKSLYPKESFWEEIELSALSRETDKEKVFAKYDEMYTKNSNNYIVSYNYAVEMYNRLYTDEKKPANQDALKDKLRTVLKSAIEQDTTPTSNILMTRYLYAEAANYDDAAKAAKDPKKKSELKAKYLQNLNECIPYTEAAVQYFSGQPKLKASQKTNYKLMLDYLSQIYSIKGDAKKSAEYDKRKLAVDKL
;
A
#
# COMPACT_ATOMS: atom_id res chain seq x y z
N MET A 1 -1.32 26.66 -34.51
CA MET A 1 -0.22 27.60 -34.15
C MET A 1 0.05 27.65 -32.65
N VAL A 2 -0.95 27.76 -31.77
CA VAL A 2 -0.73 27.86 -30.30
C VAL A 2 -0.04 26.62 -29.69
N LEU A 3 -0.42 25.41 -30.12
CA LEU A 3 0.25 24.17 -29.67
C LEU A 3 1.74 24.14 -30.06
N ASN A 4 2.06 24.42 -31.32
CA ASN A 4 3.45 24.43 -31.79
C ASN A 4 4.31 25.52 -31.11
N ALA A 5 3.71 26.66 -30.76
CA ALA A 5 4.40 27.71 -29.99
C ALA A 5 4.77 27.23 -28.57
N GLY A 6 3.86 26.54 -27.89
CA GLY A 6 4.15 25.93 -26.59
C GLY A 6 5.18 24.80 -26.67
N ILE A 7 5.12 23.94 -27.70
CA ILE A 7 6.12 22.89 -27.95
C ILE A 7 7.51 23.51 -28.18
N ALA A 8 7.60 24.53 -29.03
CA ALA A 8 8.85 25.22 -29.30
C ALA A 8 9.44 25.88 -28.04
N ALA A 9 8.59 26.51 -27.22
CA ALA A 9 9.01 27.08 -25.93
C ALA A 9 9.55 26.02 -24.97
N ARG A 10 8.91 24.84 -24.86
CA ARG A 10 9.41 23.71 -24.06
C ARG A 10 10.75 23.18 -24.57
N GLN A 11 10.88 22.98 -25.88
CA GLN A 11 12.14 22.52 -26.49
C GLN A 11 13.28 23.52 -26.26
N ALA A 12 12.96 24.82 -26.21
CA ALA A 12 13.89 25.89 -25.87
C ALA A 12 14.13 26.04 -24.34
N LYS A 13 13.59 25.15 -23.51
CA LYS A 13 13.65 25.21 -22.03
C LYS A 13 13.04 26.47 -21.42
N ARG A 14 12.11 27.12 -22.14
CA ARG A 14 11.35 28.30 -21.70
C ARG A 14 9.99 27.86 -21.16
N GLU A 15 10.00 27.09 -20.07
CA GLU A 15 8.79 26.46 -19.52
C GLU A 15 7.76 27.50 -19.02
N ASP A 16 8.22 28.61 -18.46
CA ASP A 16 7.37 29.72 -18.00
C ASP A 16 6.65 30.42 -19.18
N ASP A 17 7.19 30.33 -20.40
CA ASP A 17 6.50 30.83 -21.61
C ASP A 17 5.56 29.76 -22.17
N ALA A 18 5.97 28.49 -22.14
CA ALA A 18 5.16 27.36 -22.57
C ALA A 18 3.84 27.25 -21.78
N VAL A 19 3.88 27.49 -20.46
CA VAL A 19 2.69 27.43 -19.60
C VAL A 19 1.59 28.37 -20.08
N GLN A 20 1.92 29.56 -20.60
CA GLN A 20 0.92 30.52 -21.07
C GLN A 20 0.15 29.98 -22.28
N TYR A 21 0.86 29.37 -23.23
CA TYR A 21 0.23 28.76 -24.41
C TYR A 21 -0.60 27.53 -24.02
N TYR A 22 -0.08 26.71 -23.12
CA TYR A 22 -0.73 25.47 -22.71
C TYR A 22 -1.96 25.73 -21.83
N THR A 23 -1.92 26.71 -20.93
CA THR A 23 -3.09 27.17 -20.18
C THR A 23 -4.21 27.60 -21.11
N ARG A 24 -3.93 28.38 -22.16
CA ARG A 24 -4.96 28.80 -23.13
C ARG A 24 -5.61 27.62 -23.85
N LEU A 25 -4.83 26.59 -24.19
CA LEU A 25 -5.34 25.38 -24.82
C LEU A 25 -6.19 24.55 -23.85
N ALA A 26 -5.73 24.41 -22.60
CA ALA A 26 -6.43 23.66 -21.56
C ALA A 26 -7.72 24.36 -21.10
N ASP A 27 -7.74 25.69 -21.05
CA ASP A 27 -8.92 26.50 -20.72
C ASP A 27 -9.98 26.50 -21.82
N ALA A 28 -9.58 26.22 -23.06
CA ALA A 28 -10.49 25.94 -24.16
C ALA A 28 -11.04 24.49 -24.15
N ASN A 29 -10.69 23.67 -23.16
CA ASN A 29 -11.14 22.28 -23.00
C ASN A 29 -10.90 21.38 -24.23
N LEU A 30 -9.74 21.53 -24.88
CA LEU A 30 -9.40 20.75 -26.06
C LEU A 30 -9.06 19.29 -25.70
N ALA A 31 -9.85 18.34 -26.20
CA ALA A 31 -9.83 16.94 -25.78
C ALA A 31 -9.19 15.95 -26.77
N ALA A 32 -8.67 16.42 -27.91
CA ALA A 32 -8.03 15.53 -28.89
C ALA A 32 -6.74 14.93 -28.31
N PRO A 33 -6.34 13.69 -28.66
CA PRO A 33 -5.15 13.03 -28.11
C PRO A 33 -3.86 13.86 -28.19
N THR A 34 -3.71 14.70 -29.22
CA THR A 34 -2.58 15.61 -29.39
C THR A 34 -2.44 16.66 -28.29
N TYR A 35 -3.49 16.88 -27.49
CA TYR A 35 -3.50 17.82 -26.38
C TYR A 35 -3.27 17.15 -25.02
N LEU A 36 -3.20 15.82 -24.94
CA LEU A 36 -2.96 15.12 -23.67
C LEU A 36 -1.72 15.66 -22.93
N GLU A 37 -0.61 15.80 -23.63
CA GLU A 37 0.65 16.31 -23.07
C GLU A 37 0.52 17.76 -22.56
N VAL A 38 -0.45 18.54 -23.05
CA VAL A 38 -0.72 19.89 -22.54
C VAL A 38 -1.19 19.81 -21.09
N TYR A 39 -2.15 18.93 -20.80
CA TYR A 39 -2.68 18.75 -19.45
C TYR A 39 -1.63 18.14 -18.52
N GLN A 40 -0.90 17.12 -18.98
CA GLN A 40 0.18 16.49 -18.20
C GLN A 40 1.27 17.50 -17.85
N PHE A 41 1.69 18.34 -18.82
CA PHE A 41 2.67 19.38 -18.58
C PHE A 41 2.19 20.41 -17.56
N LEU A 42 0.94 20.87 -17.64
CA LEU A 42 0.44 21.87 -16.70
C LEU A 42 0.40 21.32 -15.27
N VAL A 43 -0.03 20.06 -15.09
CA VAL A 43 -0.02 19.39 -13.79
C VAL A 43 1.41 19.30 -13.23
N ASP A 44 2.37 18.78 -14.01
CA ASP A 44 3.77 18.68 -13.59
C ASP A 44 4.40 20.06 -13.28
N TYR A 45 4.17 21.04 -14.16
CA TYR A 45 4.70 22.39 -14.01
C TYR A 45 4.21 23.05 -12.71
N PHE A 46 2.89 22.98 -12.44
CA PHE A 46 2.34 23.59 -11.22
C PHE A 46 2.69 22.79 -9.96
N GLU A 47 2.84 21.46 -10.03
CA GLU A 47 3.39 20.66 -8.94
C GLU A 47 4.82 21.11 -8.59
N ARG A 48 5.72 21.23 -9.58
CA ARG A 48 7.11 21.70 -9.38
C ARG A 48 7.20 23.13 -8.85
N LYS A 49 6.22 23.98 -9.15
CA LYS A 49 6.13 25.35 -8.63
C LYS A 49 5.41 25.44 -7.29
N ASN A 50 4.96 24.32 -6.71
CA ASN A 50 4.14 24.24 -5.49
C ASN A 50 2.80 25.01 -5.58
N ASP A 51 2.28 25.27 -6.78
CA ASP A 51 0.96 25.89 -6.99
C ASP A 51 -0.11 24.79 -7.05
N TYR A 52 -0.35 24.17 -5.90
CA TYR A 52 -1.26 23.02 -5.79
C TYR A 52 -2.71 23.36 -6.17
N THR A 53 -3.12 24.63 -6.01
CA THR A 53 -4.44 25.09 -6.46
C THR A 53 -4.57 25.00 -7.97
N LYS A 54 -3.60 25.52 -8.73
CA LYS A 54 -3.65 25.41 -10.20
C LYS A 54 -3.39 23.99 -10.68
N MET A 55 -2.48 23.28 -10.03
CA MET A 55 -2.25 21.85 -10.30
C MET A 55 -3.56 21.06 -10.25
N GLN A 56 -4.35 21.21 -9.19
CA GLN A 56 -5.62 20.50 -9.05
C GLN A 56 -6.62 20.85 -10.15
N VAL A 57 -6.71 22.13 -10.54
CA VAL A 57 -7.59 22.57 -11.65
C VAL A 57 -7.28 21.82 -12.95
N TYR A 58 -6.00 21.70 -13.33
CA TYR A 58 -5.64 21.01 -14.57
C TYR A 58 -5.67 19.49 -14.44
N LEU A 59 -5.46 18.96 -13.24
CA LEU A 59 -5.63 17.54 -12.94
C LEU A 59 -7.10 17.12 -13.13
N ASP A 60 -8.05 17.87 -12.58
CA ASP A 60 -9.48 17.59 -12.71
C ASP A 60 -9.93 17.64 -14.19
N LYS A 61 -9.45 18.64 -14.93
CA LYS A 61 -9.69 18.73 -16.39
C LYS A 61 -9.07 17.54 -17.13
N GLY A 62 -7.81 17.20 -16.84
CA GLY A 62 -7.11 16.07 -17.44
C GLY A 62 -7.84 14.75 -17.20
N LYS A 63 -8.30 14.51 -15.97
CA LYS A 63 -9.10 13.33 -15.59
C LYS A 63 -10.45 13.29 -16.30
N SER A 64 -11.12 14.43 -16.45
CA SER A 64 -12.41 14.49 -17.12
C SER A 64 -12.31 14.17 -18.62
N LEU A 65 -11.26 14.69 -19.28
CA LEU A 65 -11.07 14.52 -20.73
C LEU A 65 -10.34 13.23 -21.10
N TYR A 66 -9.42 12.76 -20.26
CA TYR A 66 -8.57 11.59 -20.50
C TYR A 66 -8.60 10.61 -19.31
N PRO A 67 -9.77 10.03 -18.98
CA PRO A 67 -9.97 9.27 -17.73
C PRO A 67 -9.19 7.95 -17.62
N LYS A 68 -8.57 7.48 -18.73
CA LYS A 68 -7.84 6.22 -18.83
C LYS A 68 -6.32 6.36 -18.64
N GLU A 69 -5.81 7.58 -18.51
CA GLU A 69 -4.38 7.82 -18.38
C GLU A 69 -3.91 7.54 -16.95
N SER A 70 -2.92 6.65 -16.80
CA SER A 70 -2.36 6.28 -15.50
C SER A 70 -1.67 7.45 -14.80
N PHE A 71 -1.16 8.41 -15.57
CA PHE A 71 -0.48 9.60 -15.06
C PHE A 71 -1.31 10.35 -13.99
N TRP A 72 -2.63 10.47 -14.17
CA TRP A 72 -3.46 11.18 -13.19
C TRP A 72 -3.49 10.46 -11.84
N GLU A 73 -3.54 9.12 -11.87
CA GLU A 73 -3.56 8.30 -10.67
C GLU A 73 -2.21 8.38 -9.92
N GLU A 74 -1.10 8.41 -10.66
CA GLU A 74 0.25 8.60 -10.10
C GLU A 74 0.39 9.96 -9.39
N ILE A 75 -0.14 11.02 -9.99
CA ILE A 75 -0.14 12.35 -9.40
C ILE A 75 -0.98 12.39 -8.11
N GLU A 76 -2.16 11.79 -8.13
CA GLU A 76 -3.02 11.71 -6.93
C GLU A 76 -2.35 10.91 -5.80
N LEU A 77 -1.67 9.81 -6.13
CA LEU A 77 -0.88 9.03 -5.16
C LEU A 77 0.30 9.82 -4.59
N SER A 78 1.02 10.57 -5.44
CA SER A 78 2.10 11.47 -5.01
C SER A 78 1.58 12.53 -4.03
N ALA A 79 0.44 13.15 -4.35
CA ALA A 79 -0.18 14.15 -3.49
C ALA A 79 -0.58 13.59 -2.12
N LEU A 80 -1.07 12.34 -2.07
CA LEU A 80 -1.44 11.70 -0.80
C LEU A 80 -0.28 11.53 0.17
N SER A 81 0.95 11.35 -0.33
CA SER A 81 2.14 11.28 0.53
C SER A 81 2.43 12.58 1.29
N ARG A 82 1.90 13.71 0.82
CA ARG A 82 2.05 15.05 1.42
C ARG A 82 0.84 15.47 2.26
N GLU A 83 -0.30 14.79 2.10
CA GLU A 83 -1.50 15.11 2.85
C GLU A 83 -1.35 14.65 4.31
N THR A 84 -1.61 15.57 5.22
CA THR A 84 -1.48 15.36 6.67
C THR A 84 -2.83 15.07 7.33
N ASP A 85 -3.92 15.48 6.68
CA ASP A 85 -5.28 15.13 7.09
C ASP A 85 -5.57 13.67 6.73
N LYS A 86 -5.46 12.80 7.74
CA LYS A 86 -5.69 11.37 7.59
C LYS A 86 -7.09 11.07 7.03
N GLU A 87 -8.12 11.80 7.43
CA GLU A 87 -9.48 11.51 6.94
C GLU A 87 -9.58 11.76 5.43
N LYS A 88 -8.90 12.81 4.91
CA LYS A 88 -8.78 13.03 3.46
C LYS A 88 -7.97 11.94 2.77
N VAL A 89 -6.88 11.48 3.38
CA VAL A 89 -6.08 10.37 2.85
C VAL A 89 -6.94 9.11 2.72
N PHE A 90 -7.66 8.75 3.77
CA PHE A 90 -8.56 7.59 3.79
C PHE A 90 -9.68 7.71 2.75
N ALA A 91 -10.34 8.87 2.67
CA ALA A 91 -11.40 9.12 1.69
C ALA A 91 -10.90 9.00 0.24
N LYS A 92 -9.67 9.47 -0.03
CA LYS A 92 -9.11 9.38 -1.37
C LYS A 92 -8.70 7.96 -1.75
N TYR A 93 -8.08 7.22 -0.84
CA TYR A 93 -7.81 5.80 -1.08
C TYR A 93 -9.10 5.01 -1.28
N ASP A 94 -10.19 5.36 -0.59
CA ASP A 94 -11.50 4.77 -0.80
C ASP A 94 -12.03 4.98 -2.22
N GLU A 95 -11.94 6.21 -2.74
CA GLU A 95 -12.28 6.53 -4.12
C GLU A 95 -11.44 5.70 -5.11
N MET A 96 -10.11 5.71 -4.94
CA MET A 96 -9.17 5.06 -5.85
C MET A 96 -9.34 3.53 -5.84
N TYR A 97 -9.47 2.93 -4.66
CA TYR A 97 -9.67 1.49 -4.50
C TYR A 97 -11.02 1.03 -5.06
N THR A 98 -12.08 1.84 -4.89
CA THR A 98 -13.40 1.55 -5.49
C THR A 98 -13.34 1.60 -7.02
N LYS A 99 -12.56 2.54 -7.57
CA LYS A 99 -12.38 2.68 -9.03
C LYS A 99 -11.58 1.52 -9.63
N ASN A 100 -10.53 1.06 -8.95
CA ASN A 100 -9.70 -0.04 -9.41
C ASN A 100 -9.06 -0.81 -8.23
N SER A 101 -9.78 -1.81 -7.71
CA SER A 101 -9.32 -2.64 -6.59
C SER A 101 -8.11 -3.52 -6.92
N ASN A 102 -7.81 -3.71 -8.21
CA ASN A 102 -6.70 -4.51 -8.70
C ASN A 102 -5.43 -3.67 -8.91
N ASN A 103 -5.44 -2.37 -8.58
CA ASN A 103 -4.21 -1.59 -8.60
C ASN A 103 -3.38 -1.94 -7.35
N TYR A 104 -2.27 -2.66 -7.55
CA TYR A 104 -1.33 -3.03 -6.50
C TYR A 104 -0.89 -1.84 -5.64
N ILE A 105 -0.53 -0.71 -6.26
CA ILE A 105 0.02 0.45 -5.55
C ILE A 105 -1.05 1.06 -4.64
N VAL A 106 -2.27 1.23 -5.16
CA VAL A 106 -3.42 1.74 -4.38
C VAL A 106 -3.71 0.80 -3.22
N SER A 107 -3.90 -0.49 -3.49
CA SER A 107 -4.28 -1.46 -2.46
C SER A 107 -3.19 -1.61 -1.39
N TYR A 108 -1.92 -1.72 -1.79
CA TYR A 108 -0.82 -1.86 -0.84
C TYR A 108 -0.63 -0.61 0.03
N ASN A 109 -0.59 0.58 -0.57
CA ASN A 109 -0.42 1.81 0.20
C ASN A 109 -1.62 2.07 1.11
N TYR A 110 -2.84 1.77 0.65
CA TYR A 110 -4.02 1.90 1.48
C TYR A 110 -3.99 0.95 2.68
N ALA A 111 -3.54 -0.28 2.47
CA ALA A 111 -3.31 -1.23 3.56
C ALA A 111 -2.24 -0.73 4.55
N VAL A 112 -1.16 -0.09 4.09
CA VAL A 112 -0.15 0.51 4.95
C VAL A 112 -0.75 1.63 5.83
N GLU A 113 -1.56 2.52 5.25
CA GLU A 113 -2.25 3.57 6.02
C GLU A 113 -3.19 2.98 7.08
N MET A 114 -3.99 1.98 6.72
CA MET A 114 -4.86 1.26 7.66
C MET A 114 -4.08 0.58 8.77
N TYR A 115 -2.99 -0.10 8.44
CA TYR A 115 -2.12 -0.76 9.41
C TYR A 115 -1.51 0.25 10.38
N ASN A 116 -0.96 1.35 9.87
CA ASN A 116 -0.38 2.40 10.70
C ASN A 116 -1.42 3.02 11.63
N ARG A 117 -2.63 3.29 11.11
CA ARG A 117 -3.75 3.81 11.89
C ARG A 117 -4.15 2.89 13.06
N LEU A 118 -4.08 1.58 12.84
CA LEU A 118 -4.40 0.57 13.85
C LEU A 118 -3.27 0.33 14.86
N TYR A 119 -2.01 0.26 14.42
CA TYR A 119 -0.92 -0.25 15.26
C TYR A 119 0.15 0.78 15.61
N THR A 120 0.38 1.78 14.76
CA THR A 120 1.46 2.76 14.93
C THR A 120 0.96 4.07 15.55
N ASP A 121 -0.22 4.55 15.17
CA ASP A 121 -0.78 5.81 15.67
C ASP A 121 -1.01 5.77 17.19
N GLU A 122 -0.73 6.90 17.86
CA GLU A 122 -0.96 7.10 19.29
C GLU A 122 -2.45 7.00 19.65
N LYS A 123 -3.31 7.61 18.84
CA LYS A 123 -4.77 7.60 19.03
C LYS A 123 -5.39 6.54 18.15
N LYS A 124 -5.81 5.42 18.74
CA LYS A 124 -6.52 4.36 18.02
C LYS A 124 -7.89 4.87 17.51
N PRO A 125 -8.33 4.45 16.32
CA PRO A 125 -9.64 4.85 15.79
C PRO A 125 -10.78 4.21 16.62
N ALA A 126 -11.96 4.84 16.63
CA ALA A 126 -13.12 4.28 17.33
C ALA A 126 -13.70 3.04 16.60
N ASN A 127 -13.60 3.01 15.28
CA ASN A 127 -14.12 1.97 14.39
C ASN A 127 -13.08 0.89 14.05
N GLN A 128 -12.32 0.41 15.06
CA GLN A 128 -11.20 -0.52 14.83
C GLN A 128 -11.62 -1.80 14.10
N ASP A 129 -12.75 -2.40 14.47
CA ASP A 129 -13.19 -3.66 13.88
C ASP A 129 -13.48 -3.51 12.37
N ALA A 130 -14.22 -2.46 11.99
CA ALA A 130 -14.48 -2.16 10.59
C ALA A 130 -13.19 -1.88 9.81
N LEU A 131 -12.23 -1.18 10.43
CA LEU A 131 -10.94 -0.87 9.80
C LEU A 131 -10.08 -2.14 9.63
N LYS A 132 -10.12 -3.07 10.58
CA LYS A 132 -9.43 -4.37 10.52
C LYS A 132 -10.00 -5.24 9.40
N ASP A 133 -11.32 -5.33 9.28
CA ASP A 133 -11.98 -6.10 8.21
C ASP A 133 -11.64 -5.54 6.82
N LYS A 134 -11.64 -4.20 6.72
CA LYS A 134 -11.24 -3.51 5.50
C LYS A 134 -9.76 -3.71 5.16
N LEU A 135 -8.86 -3.57 6.14
CA LEU A 135 -7.44 -3.84 5.99
C LEU A 135 -7.19 -5.24 5.41
N ARG A 136 -7.83 -6.26 6.00
CA ARG A 136 -7.72 -7.64 5.53
C ARG A 136 -8.20 -7.80 4.10
N THR A 137 -9.30 -7.16 3.74
CA THR A 137 -9.87 -7.21 2.37
C THR A 137 -8.91 -6.56 1.36
N VAL A 138 -8.47 -5.33 1.64
CA VAL A 138 -7.58 -4.58 0.75
C VAL A 138 -6.21 -5.25 0.62
N LEU A 139 -5.67 -5.83 1.70
CA LEU A 139 -4.42 -6.60 1.64
C LEU A 139 -4.54 -7.84 0.77
N LYS A 140 -5.68 -8.56 0.80
CA LYS A 140 -5.89 -9.72 -0.09
C LYS A 140 -5.85 -9.29 -1.55
N SER A 141 -6.50 -8.18 -1.90
CA SER A 141 -6.43 -7.60 -3.25
C SER A 141 -5.00 -7.20 -3.64
N ALA A 142 -4.22 -6.63 -2.71
CA ALA A 142 -2.81 -6.32 -2.95
C ALA A 142 -1.97 -7.58 -3.22
N ILE A 143 -2.17 -8.64 -2.43
CA ILE A 143 -1.44 -9.92 -2.57
C ILE A 143 -1.69 -10.57 -3.93
N GLU A 144 -2.91 -10.49 -4.46
CA GLU A 144 -3.25 -11.05 -5.79
C GLU A 144 -2.45 -10.41 -6.94
N GLN A 145 -1.96 -9.19 -6.74
CA GLN A 145 -1.23 -8.41 -7.74
C GLN A 145 0.26 -8.28 -7.42
N ASP A 146 0.69 -8.73 -6.23
CA ASP A 146 2.07 -8.55 -5.75
C ASP A 146 3.01 -9.60 -6.37
N THR A 147 4.06 -9.13 -7.01
CA THR A 147 5.14 -9.99 -7.55
C THR A 147 6.33 -10.11 -6.58
N THR A 148 6.24 -9.44 -5.44
CA THR A 148 7.24 -9.39 -4.38
C THR A 148 6.68 -10.02 -3.09
N PRO A 149 7.47 -10.20 -2.00
CA PRO A 149 6.94 -10.76 -0.77
C PRO A 149 6.25 -9.70 0.11
N THR A 150 6.13 -8.45 -0.37
CA THR A 150 5.87 -7.29 0.48
C THR A 150 4.49 -7.33 1.13
N SER A 151 3.45 -7.60 0.36
CA SER A 151 2.06 -7.70 0.84
C SER A 151 1.85 -8.91 1.73
N ASN A 152 2.50 -10.03 1.39
CA ASN A 152 2.51 -11.23 2.23
C ASN A 152 3.16 -10.97 3.59
N ILE A 153 4.26 -10.21 3.63
CA ILE A 153 4.91 -9.79 4.89
C ILE A 153 3.99 -8.89 5.70
N LEU A 154 3.31 -7.93 5.08
CA LEU A 154 2.40 -7.02 5.78
C LEU A 154 1.18 -7.77 6.36
N MET A 155 0.58 -8.67 5.57
CA MET A 155 -0.49 -9.56 6.04
C MET A 155 -0.03 -10.44 7.20
N THR A 156 1.16 -11.03 7.10
CA THR A 156 1.78 -11.82 8.18
C THR A 156 1.88 -11.01 9.47
N ARG A 157 2.43 -9.79 9.40
CA ARG A 157 2.59 -8.91 10.56
C ARG A 157 1.23 -8.53 11.17
N TYR A 158 0.25 -8.19 10.34
CA TYR A 158 -1.11 -7.89 10.77
C TYR A 158 -1.76 -9.07 11.51
N LEU A 159 -1.76 -10.25 10.91
CA LEU A 159 -2.37 -11.45 11.49
C LEU A 159 -1.69 -11.87 12.79
N TYR A 160 -0.36 -11.76 12.85
CA TYR A 160 0.40 -12.09 14.05
C TYR A 160 0.12 -11.09 15.19
N ALA A 161 0.03 -9.79 14.88
CA ALA A 161 -0.34 -8.77 15.85
C ALA A 161 -1.78 -8.97 16.37
N GLU A 162 -2.73 -9.29 15.49
CA GLU A 162 -4.11 -9.59 15.91
C GLU A 162 -4.20 -10.87 16.75
N ALA A 163 -3.43 -11.90 16.42
CA ALA A 163 -3.33 -13.09 17.25
C ALA A 163 -2.87 -12.72 18.68
N ALA A 164 -1.80 -11.93 18.81
CA ALA A 164 -1.31 -11.47 20.12
C ALA A 164 -2.39 -10.68 20.90
N ASN A 165 -3.11 -9.77 20.23
CA ASN A 165 -4.21 -9.02 20.84
C ASN A 165 -5.33 -9.94 21.37
N TYR A 166 -5.70 -10.98 20.63
CA TYR A 166 -6.70 -11.94 21.08
C TYR A 166 -6.20 -12.82 22.23
N ASP A 167 -4.94 -13.20 22.25
CA ASP A 167 -4.35 -13.97 23.34
C ASP A 167 -4.32 -13.14 24.65
N ASP A 168 -3.90 -11.89 24.58
CA ASP A 168 -3.89 -10.99 25.74
C ASP A 168 -5.31 -10.71 26.25
N ALA A 169 -6.27 -10.47 25.34
CA ALA A 169 -7.67 -10.34 25.72
C ALA A 169 -8.22 -11.63 26.35
N ALA A 170 -7.83 -12.81 25.85
CA ALA A 170 -8.25 -14.10 26.42
C ALA A 170 -7.68 -14.32 27.83
N LYS A 171 -6.43 -13.88 28.09
CA LYS A 171 -5.82 -13.93 29.42
C LYS A 171 -6.54 -13.02 30.41
N ALA A 172 -6.97 -11.83 29.96
CA ALA A 172 -7.70 -10.86 30.78
C ALA A 172 -9.19 -11.20 31.01
N ALA A 173 -9.80 -12.02 30.14
CA ALA A 173 -11.21 -12.37 30.24
C ALA A 173 -11.51 -13.23 31.48
N LYS A 174 -12.47 -12.76 32.29
CA LYS A 174 -12.99 -13.50 33.47
C LYS A 174 -14.04 -14.55 33.09
N ASP A 175 -14.87 -14.24 32.10
CA ASP A 175 -15.93 -15.14 31.62
C ASP A 175 -15.32 -16.31 30.81
N PRO A 176 -15.55 -17.58 31.22
CA PRO A 176 -14.97 -18.74 30.54
C PRO A 176 -15.38 -18.87 29.07
N LYS A 177 -16.62 -18.51 28.73
CA LYS A 177 -17.10 -18.56 27.35
C LYS A 177 -16.36 -17.54 26.49
N LYS A 178 -16.26 -16.29 26.95
CA LYS A 178 -15.52 -15.23 26.27
C LYS A 178 -14.05 -15.58 26.09
N LYS A 179 -13.42 -16.17 27.12
CA LYS A 179 -12.04 -16.65 27.05
C LYS A 179 -11.85 -17.70 25.96
N SER A 180 -12.77 -18.66 25.85
CA SER A 180 -12.75 -19.69 24.80
C SER A 180 -12.90 -19.08 23.40
N GLU A 181 -13.84 -18.15 23.21
CA GLU A 181 -14.05 -17.44 21.94
C GLU A 181 -12.81 -16.66 21.50
N LEU A 182 -12.15 -15.95 22.42
CA LEU A 182 -10.93 -15.19 22.13
C LEU A 182 -9.75 -16.13 21.79
N LYS A 183 -9.60 -17.25 22.50
CA LYS A 183 -8.61 -18.28 22.15
C LYS A 183 -8.86 -18.88 20.76
N ALA A 184 -10.12 -19.07 20.37
CA ALA A 184 -10.46 -19.54 19.03
C ALA A 184 -10.00 -18.52 17.96
N LYS A 185 -10.24 -17.22 18.18
CA LYS A 185 -9.78 -16.15 17.27
C LYS A 185 -8.25 -16.05 17.21
N TYR A 186 -7.56 -16.22 18.33
CA TYR A 186 -6.10 -16.31 18.38
C TYR A 186 -5.59 -17.42 17.45
N LEU A 187 -6.08 -18.65 17.62
CA LEU A 187 -5.68 -19.79 16.80
C LEU A 187 -6.07 -19.62 15.32
N GLN A 188 -7.24 -19.03 15.05
CA GLN A 188 -7.69 -18.73 13.69
C GLN A 188 -6.71 -17.79 12.98
N ASN A 189 -6.28 -16.69 13.63
CA ASN A 189 -5.33 -15.75 13.03
C ASN A 189 -3.96 -16.38 12.83
N LEU A 190 -3.46 -17.20 13.77
CA LEU A 190 -2.21 -17.93 13.56
C LEU A 190 -2.29 -18.90 12.39
N ASN A 191 -3.40 -19.64 12.24
CA ASN A 191 -3.59 -20.55 11.11
C ASN A 191 -3.67 -19.81 9.78
N GLU A 192 -4.38 -18.69 9.72
CA GLU A 192 -4.45 -17.85 8.53
C GLU A 192 -3.11 -17.18 8.19
N CYS A 193 -2.26 -16.93 9.20
CA CYS A 193 -0.94 -16.33 9.01
C CYS A 193 0.04 -17.23 8.26
N ILE A 194 -0.06 -18.56 8.45
CA ILE A 194 0.85 -19.57 7.87
C ILE A 194 1.02 -19.42 6.35
N PRO A 195 -0.03 -19.47 5.51
CA PRO A 195 0.15 -19.47 4.05
C PRO A 195 0.84 -18.19 3.52
N TYR A 196 0.53 -17.02 4.08
CA TYR A 196 1.18 -15.77 3.68
C TYR A 196 2.65 -15.73 4.11
N THR A 197 2.94 -16.25 5.30
CA THR A 197 4.32 -16.33 5.80
C THR A 197 5.14 -17.33 4.98
N GLU A 198 4.57 -18.50 4.65
CA GLU A 198 5.19 -19.52 3.80
C GLU A 198 5.45 -18.99 2.38
N ALA A 199 4.52 -18.21 1.80
CA ALA A 199 4.72 -17.55 0.50
C ALA A 199 5.89 -16.55 0.53
N ALA A 200 5.99 -15.72 1.57
CA ALA A 200 7.13 -14.80 1.72
C ALA A 200 8.46 -15.57 1.90
N VAL A 201 8.45 -16.65 2.69
CA VAL A 201 9.61 -17.54 2.86
C VAL A 201 10.03 -18.19 1.54
N GLN A 202 9.07 -18.67 0.74
CA GLN A 202 9.34 -19.26 -0.56
C GLN A 202 9.97 -18.25 -1.51
N TYR A 203 9.46 -17.02 -1.55
CA TYR A 203 10.05 -15.94 -2.35
C TYR A 203 11.53 -15.74 -2.00
N PHE A 204 11.88 -15.61 -0.72
CA PHE A 204 13.27 -15.40 -0.30
C PHE A 204 14.15 -16.61 -0.56
N SER A 205 13.62 -17.82 -0.34
CA SER A 205 14.35 -19.07 -0.60
C SER A 205 14.70 -19.27 -2.08
N GLY A 206 13.89 -18.71 -2.98
CA GLY A 206 14.12 -18.76 -4.42
C GLY A 206 15.09 -17.70 -4.95
N GLN A 207 15.56 -16.77 -4.12
CA GLN A 207 16.49 -15.73 -4.58
C GLN A 207 17.93 -16.26 -4.64
N PRO A 208 18.68 -16.00 -5.72
CA PRO A 208 20.07 -16.42 -5.83
C PRO A 208 21.00 -15.69 -4.86
N LYS A 209 20.61 -14.48 -4.43
CA LYS A 209 21.34 -13.65 -3.47
C LYS A 209 20.37 -12.74 -2.73
N LEU A 210 20.56 -12.58 -1.42
CA LEU A 210 19.73 -11.71 -0.59
C LEU A 210 20.49 -10.47 -0.13
N LYS A 211 19.84 -9.30 -0.25
CA LYS A 211 20.27 -8.06 0.41
C LYS A 211 20.12 -8.19 1.93
N ALA A 212 20.83 -7.38 2.70
CA ALA A 212 20.77 -7.39 4.17
C ALA A 212 19.33 -7.23 4.69
N SER A 213 18.55 -6.29 4.16
CA SER A 213 17.14 -6.10 4.51
C SER A 213 16.27 -7.31 4.18
N GLN A 214 16.55 -8.00 3.07
CA GLN A 214 15.84 -9.23 2.70
C GLN A 214 16.19 -10.38 3.62
N LYS A 215 17.45 -10.52 4.05
CA LYS A 215 17.85 -11.50 5.08
C LYS A 215 17.12 -11.25 6.40
N THR A 216 17.02 -9.99 6.84
CA THR A 216 16.27 -9.64 8.05
C THR A 216 14.81 -10.03 7.96
N ASN A 217 14.13 -9.67 6.86
CA ASN A 217 12.74 -10.06 6.65
C ASN A 217 12.59 -11.58 6.54
N TYR A 218 13.50 -12.27 5.85
CA TYR A 218 13.45 -13.73 5.71
C TYR A 218 13.56 -14.42 7.08
N LYS A 219 14.52 -14.02 7.91
CA LYS A 219 14.65 -14.53 9.29
C LYS A 219 13.39 -14.27 10.10
N LEU A 220 12.79 -13.09 9.98
CA LEU A 220 11.56 -12.75 10.69
C LEU A 220 10.39 -13.66 10.26
N MET A 221 10.23 -13.94 8.96
CA MET A 221 9.18 -14.84 8.50
C MET A 221 9.39 -16.29 8.99
N LEU A 222 10.64 -16.77 8.98
CA LEU A 222 10.98 -18.08 9.53
C LEU A 222 10.72 -18.16 11.04
N ASP A 223 11.00 -17.07 11.76
CA ASP A 223 10.74 -16.97 13.20
C ASP A 223 9.25 -17.04 13.51
N TYR A 224 8.41 -16.32 12.77
CA TYR A 224 6.95 -16.43 12.90
C TYR A 224 6.47 -17.87 12.65
N LEU A 225 6.95 -18.54 11.61
CA LEU A 225 6.58 -19.94 11.36
C LEU A 225 7.03 -20.85 12.50
N SER A 226 8.26 -20.71 13.00
CA SER A 226 8.71 -21.51 14.14
C SER A 226 7.80 -21.33 15.35
N GLN A 227 7.49 -20.07 15.73
CA GLN A 227 6.62 -19.76 16.85
C GLN A 227 5.21 -20.33 16.64
N ILE A 228 4.61 -20.14 15.47
CA ILE A 228 3.27 -20.66 15.14
C ILE A 228 3.23 -22.19 15.27
N TYR A 229 4.21 -22.90 14.70
CA TYR A 229 4.23 -24.36 14.77
C TYR A 229 4.51 -24.88 16.18
N SER A 230 5.33 -24.17 16.97
CA SER A 230 5.52 -24.47 18.40
C SER A 230 4.20 -24.34 19.17
N ILE A 231 3.44 -23.26 18.95
CA ILE A 231 2.11 -23.05 19.58
C ILE A 231 1.13 -24.16 19.20
N LYS A 232 1.21 -24.65 17.97
CA LYS A 232 0.38 -25.76 17.46
C LYS A 232 0.83 -27.14 17.94
N GLY A 233 1.92 -27.23 18.71
CA GLY A 233 2.47 -28.50 19.21
C GLY A 233 3.29 -29.28 18.17
N ASP A 234 3.62 -28.69 17.02
CA ASP A 234 4.46 -29.31 15.99
C ASP A 234 5.93 -28.90 16.20
N ALA A 235 6.54 -29.49 17.23
CA ALA A 235 7.93 -29.21 17.60
C ALA A 235 8.91 -29.56 16.47
N LYS A 236 8.59 -30.56 15.64
CA LYS A 236 9.43 -30.97 14.51
C LYS A 236 9.47 -29.86 13.46
N LYS A 237 8.30 -29.33 13.08
CA LYS A 237 8.21 -28.26 12.08
C LYS A 237 8.73 -26.92 12.60
N SER A 238 8.52 -26.63 13.89
CA SER A 238 9.17 -25.48 14.55
C SER A 238 10.70 -25.55 14.45
N ALA A 239 11.30 -26.69 14.84
CA ALA A 239 12.75 -26.89 14.77
C ALA A 239 13.31 -26.81 13.33
N GLU A 240 12.54 -27.24 12.33
CA GLU A 240 12.91 -27.08 10.92
C GLU A 240 13.08 -25.60 10.55
N TYR A 241 12.11 -24.76 10.90
CA TYR A 241 12.18 -23.33 10.61
C TYR A 241 13.29 -22.61 11.38
N ASP A 242 13.55 -22.99 12.63
CA ASP A 242 14.69 -22.45 13.38
C ASP A 242 16.03 -22.81 12.75
N LYS A 243 16.20 -24.06 12.30
CA LYS A 243 17.41 -24.47 11.57
C LYS A 243 17.59 -23.65 10.29
N ARG A 244 16.51 -23.42 9.54
CA ARG A 244 16.53 -22.57 8.34
C ARG A 244 16.91 -21.12 8.68
N LYS A 245 16.38 -20.57 9.77
CA LYS A 245 16.67 -19.20 10.24
C LYS A 245 18.17 -18.99 10.48
N LEU A 246 18.82 -19.96 11.13
CA LEU A 246 20.27 -19.95 11.38
C LEU A 246 21.11 -20.05 10.10
N ALA A 247 20.56 -20.63 9.02
CA ALA A 247 21.25 -20.76 7.75
C ALA A 247 21.21 -19.48 6.90
N VAL A 248 20.29 -18.54 7.17
CA VAL A 248 20.10 -17.34 6.34
C VAL A 248 21.34 -16.45 6.24
N ASP A 249 22.16 -16.40 7.29
CA ASP A 249 23.38 -15.57 7.26
C ASP A 249 24.39 -16.04 6.21
N LYS A 250 24.31 -17.31 5.79
CA LYS A 250 25.20 -17.94 4.83
C LYS A 250 24.77 -17.77 3.36
N LEU A 251 23.59 -17.19 3.11
CA LEU A 251 23.04 -16.86 1.78
C LEU A 251 23.53 -15.50 1.26
#